data_AF-A0A0R3MM57-F1
#
_entry.id   AF-A0A0R3MM57-F1
#
_cell.length_a   1.000
_cell.length_b   1.000
_cell.length_c   1.000
_cell.angle_alpha   90.00
_cell.angle_beta   90.00
_cell.angle_gamma   90.00
#
_symmetry.space_group_name_H-M   'P 1'
#
loop_
_entity.id
_entity.type
_entity.pdbx_description
1 polymer ?
#
loop_
_entity_poly.entity_id
_entity_poly.type
_entity_poly.pdbx_seq_one_letter_code
_entity_poly.pdbx_strand_id
1 'polypeptide(L)'
;MHHSELTEIATAELKQHGIKPQITHTNGGHIEIAWRVVPEKELRRVITSKTGSDWRARMNLRAEVRRLLRADNVALKQETKPKKHPELAKALNLPQEVVPLPDQVSALRGEVADLTALMTRVAKVVGSLRDTVAAQVVPPPPKPEPPSSRSVKIKEYLSLDRWVSLSALARDTGLSPKQIKLKLDYLARLGELTVYQGQAKLNAVEPRPKKPRGRAAHKAKVVKKAKGTNGHRHRIAAP
;
A
#
# COMPACT_ATOMS: atom_id res chain seq x y z
N MET A 1 -35.05 -32.72 -0.79
CA MET A 1 -34.46 -31.43 -0.37
C MET A 1 -33.73 -30.81 -1.55
N HIS A 2 -34.26 -29.75 -2.16
CA HIS A 2 -33.60 -29.08 -3.28
C HIS A 2 -32.34 -28.36 -2.79
N HIS A 3 -31.17 -28.90 -3.13
CA HIS A 3 -29.89 -28.25 -2.86
C HIS A 3 -29.71 -27.17 -3.93
N SER A 4 -29.51 -25.93 -3.49
CA SER A 4 -29.23 -24.82 -4.41
C SER A 4 -27.75 -24.86 -4.74
N GLU A 5 -27.38 -24.68 -6.01
CA GLU A 5 -25.97 -24.65 -6.43
C GLU A 5 -25.13 -23.63 -5.62
N LEU A 6 -25.76 -22.52 -5.22
CA LEU A 6 -25.12 -21.50 -4.38
C LEU A 6 -24.80 -22.05 -2.98
N THR A 7 -25.69 -22.85 -2.41
CA THR A 7 -25.44 -23.52 -1.13
C THR A 7 -24.33 -24.55 -1.23
N GLU A 8 -24.24 -25.29 -2.35
CA GLU A 8 -23.19 -26.26 -2.59
C GLU A 8 -21.81 -25.58 -2.70
N ILE A 9 -21.72 -24.44 -3.38
CA ILE A 9 -20.47 -23.68 -3.49
C ILE A 9 -20.01 -23.18 -2.12
N ALA A 10 -20.92 -22.57 -1.35
CA ALA A 10 -20.57 -22.06 -0.02
C ALA A 10 -20.20 -23.19 0.95
N THR A 11 -20.93 -24.31 0.94
CA THR A 11 -20.63 -25.48 1.77
C THR A 11 -19.33 -26.15 1.38
N ALA A 12 -19.00 -26.22 0.08
CA ALA A 12 -17.73 -26.76 -0.40
C ALA A 12 -16.54 -25.93 0.09
N GLU A 13 -16.62 -24.60 0.02
CA GLU A 13 -15.58 -23.71 0.54
C GLU A 13 -15.44 -23.89 2.06
N LEU A 14 -16.55 -23.86 2.82
CA LEU A 14 -16.48 -24.05 4.28
C LEU A 14 -15.93 -25.43 4.67
N LYS A 15 -16.27 -26.47 3.92
CA LYS A 15 -15.75 -27.83 4.12
C LYS A 15 -14.25 -27.94 3.85
N GLN A 16 -13.71 -27.21 2.87
CA GLN A 16 -12.26 -27.12 2.64
C GLN A 16 -11.51 -26.54 3.84
N HIS A 17 -12.18 -25.69 4.62
CA HIS A 17 -11.66 -25.14 5.88
C HIS A 17 -12.02 -25.98 7.12
N GLY A 18 -12.69 -27.13 6.95
CA GLY A 18 -13.10 -28.01 8.05
C GLY A 18 -14.26 -27.47 8.90
N ILE A 19 -14.99 -26.47 8.40
CA ILE A 19 -16.09 -25.82 9.12
C ILE A 19 -17.43 -26.44 8.69
N LYS A 20 -18.28 -26.78 9.66
CA LYS A 20 -19.64 -27.27 9.41
C LYS A 20 -20.61 -26.09 9.24
N PRO A 21 -21.24 -25.91 8.06
CA PRO A 21 -22.29 -24.90 7.87
C PRO A 21 -23.62 -25.34 8.49
N GLN A 22 -24.37 -24.37 9.00
CA GLN A 22 -25.78 -24.49 9.34
C GLN A 22 -26.58 -23.77 8.25
N ILE A 23 -27.51 -24.49 7.62
CA ILE A 23 -28.33 -23.97 6.54
C ILE A 23 -29.74 -23.78 7.06
N THR A 24 -30.27 -22.57 6.95
CA THR A 24 -31.64 -22.24 7.32
C THR A 24 -32.35 -21.64 6.12
N HIS A 25 -33.51 -22.22 5.77
CA HIS A 25 -34.36 -21.67 4.72
C HIS A 25 -35.22 -20.55 5.32
N THR A 26 -35.23 -19.38 4.68
CA THR A 26 -36.14 -18.30 5.05
C THR A 26 -37.38 -18.34 4.16
N ASN A 27 -38.51 -17.84 4.67
CA ASN A 27 -39.82 -17.87 4.00
C ASN A 27 -39.87 -17.05 2.69
N GLY A 28 -38.80 -16.34 2.32
CA GLY A 28 -38.73 -15.43 1.17
C GLY A 28 -37.91 -15.92 -0.03
N GLY A 29 -37.67 -17.24 -0.16
CA GLY A 29 -36.84 -17.75 -1.27
C GLY A 29 -35.36 -17.41 -1.13
N HIS A 30 -34.91 -17.08 0.09
CA HIS A 30 -33.51 -16.95 0.44
C HIS A 30 -33.07 -18.10 1.34
N ILE A 31 -31.77 -18.33 1.40
CA ILE A 31 -31.12 -19.33 2.22
C ILE A 31 -30.06 -18.62 3.04
N GLU A 32 -30.16 -18.74 4.35
CA GLU A 32 -29.15 -18.28 5.29
C GLU A 32 -28.15 -19.40 5.52
N ILE A 33 -26.87 -19.11 5.31
CA ILE A 33 -25.75 -20.00 5.59
C ILE A 33 -25.02 -19.38 6.77
N ALA A 34 -25.16 -20.01 7.93
CA ALA A 34 -24.51 -19.59 9.16
C ALA A 34 -23.39 -20.56 9.52
N TRP A 35 -22.26 -20.06 9.99
CA TRP A 35 -21.19 -20.91 10.50
C TRP A 35 -20.42 -20.23 11.62
N ARG A 36 -19.79 -21.07 12.44
CA ARG A 36 -18.91 -20.65 13.51
C ARG A 36 -17.54 -21.28 13.32
N VAL A 37 -16.50 -20.45 13.29
CA VAL A 37 -15.11 -20.90 13.09
C VAL A 37 -14.53 -21.48 14.38
N VAL A 38 -14.75 -20.78 15.51
CA VAL A 38 -14.30 -21.16 16.85
C VAL A 38 -15.49 -20.96 17.78
N PRO A 39 -15.78 -21.85 18.73
CA PRO A 39 -16.92 -21.73 19.66
C PRO A 39 -17.03 -20.35 20.34
N GLU A 40 -15.89 -19.67 20.52
CA GLU A 40 -15.74 -18.36 21.16
C GLU A 40 -15.96 -17.16 20.21
N LYS A 41 -15.93 -17.37 18.89
CA LYS A 41 -16.11 -16.29 17.89
C LYS A 41 -17.57 -16.12 17.48
N GLU A 42 -17.88 -14.92 16.98
CA GLU A 42 -19.20 -14.55 16.46
C GLU A 42 -19.69 -15.49 15.35
N LEU A 43 -21.00 -15.70 15.32
CA LEU A 43 -21.67 -16.45 14.25
C LEU A 43 -21.67 -15.64 12.97
N ARG A 44 -20.94 -16.10 11.94
CA ARG A 44 -20.98 -15.50 10.61
C ARG A 44 -22.22 -15.98 9.88
N ARG A 45 -22.88 -15.08 9.14
CA ARG A 45 -24.11 -15.35 8.39
C ARG A 45 -23.97 -14.74 7.00
N VAL A 46 -24.35 -15.51 5.99
CA VAL A 46 -24.47 -15.04 4.60
C VAL A 46 -25.83 -15.45 4.07
N ILE A 47 -26.55 -14.49 3.50
CA ILE A 47 -27.88 -14.71 2.93
C ILE A 47 -27.73 -14.75 1.42
N THR A 48 -28.15 -15.85 0.81
CA THR A 48 -28.16 -16.04 -0.65
C THR A 48 -29.57 -16.31 -1.15
N SER A 49 -29.85 -16.06 -2.42
CA SER A 49 -31.11 -16.50 -3.04
C SER A 49 -31.13 -18.03 -3.20
N LYS A 50 -32.33 -18.61 -3.18
CA LYS A 50 -32.58 -20.04 -3.44
C LYS A 50 -32.26 -20.42 -4.88
N THR A 51 -32.53 -19.51 -5.81
CA THR A 51 -32.24 -19.67 -7.24
C THR A 51 -31.06 -18.79 -7.62
N GLY A 52 -30.04 -19.36 -8.26
CA GLY A 52 -28.96 -18.61 -8.86
C GLY A 52 -29.43 -18.02 -10.19
N SER A 53 -29.75 -16.72 -10.21
CA SER A 53 -30.18 -16.04 -11.43
C SER A 53 -29.02 -15.64 -12.35
N ASP A 54 -27.78 -15.65 -11.85
CA ASP A 54 -26.59 -15.17 -12.59
C ASP A 54 -25.34 -15.99 -12.19
N TRP A 55 -24.45 -16.25 -13.16
CA TRP A 55 -23.12 -16.84 -12.93
C TRP A 55 -22.28 -15.99 -11.97
N ARG A 56 -22.50 -14.67 -11.94
CA ARG A 56 -21.82 -13.77 -10.99
C ARG A 56 -22.18 -14.06 -9.54
N ALA A 57 -23.41 -14.51 -9.27
CA ALA A 57 -23.84 -14.82 -7.90
C ALA A 57 -22.97 -15.91 -7.27
N ARG A 58 -22.57 -16.91 -8.07
CA ARG A 58 -21.63 -17.97 -7.66
C ARG A 58 -20.27 -17.41 -7.25
N MET A 59 -19.71 -16.52 -8.05
CA MET A 59 -18.39 -15.91 -7.78
C MET A 59 -18.42 -14.96 -6.60
N ASN A 60 -19.46 -14.14 -6.50
CA ASN A 60 -19.64 -13.18 -5.41
C ASN A 60 -19.79 -13.91 -4.08
N LEU A 61 -20.63 -14.96 -4.01
CA LEU A 61 -20.82 -15.75 -2.82
C LEU A 61 -19.52 -16.41 -2.36
N ARG A 62 -18.77 -17.01 -3.29
CA ARG A 62 -17.44 -17.58 -3.00
C ARG A 62 -16.47 -16.51 -2.47
N ALA A 63 -16.41 -15.35 -3.12
CA ALA A 63 -15.52 -14.26 -2.71
C ALA A 63 -15.87 -13.73 -1.31
N GLU A 64 -17.17 -13.62 -1.00
CA GLU A 64 -17.67 -13.17 0.29
C GLU A 64 -17.34 -14.17 1.41
N VAL A 65 -17.62 -15.46 1.21
CA VAL A 65 -17.26 -16.51 2.17
C VAL A 65 -15.74 -16.49 2.45
N ARG A 66 -14.91 -16.41 1.41
CA ARG A 66 -13.44 -16.30 1.57
C ARG A 66 -13.01 -15.02 2.26
N ARG A 67 -13.72 -13.91 2.08
CA ARG A 67 -13.44 -12.64 2.76
C ARG A 67 -13.69 -12.77 4.25
N LEU A 68 -14.80 -13.39 4.64
CA LEU A 68 -15.15 -13.64 6.04
C LEU A 68 -14.16 -14.62 6.70
N LEU A 69 -13.79 -15.70 6.02
CA LEU A 69 -12.80 -16.65 6.53
C LEU A 69 -11.41 -16.02 6.71
N ARG A 70 -11.00 -15.13 5.79
CA ARG A 70 -9.76 -14.35 5.94
C ARG A 70 -9.81 -13.37 7.11
N ALA A 71 -10.95 -12.70 7.32
CA ALA A 71 -11.13 -11.82 8.49
C ALA A 71 -11.00 -12.60 9.81
N ASP A 72 -11.40 -13.88 9.80
CA ASP A 72 -11.31 -14.76 10.95
C ASP A 72 -9.93 -15.45 11.10
N ASN A 73 -8.94 -15.10 10.26
CA ASN A 73 -7.60 -15.71 10.17
C ASN A 73 -7.63 -17.23 9.96
N VAL A 74 -8.66 -17.75 9.28
CA VAL A 74 -8.77 -19.16 8.95
C VAL A 74 -7.89 -19.43 7.72
N ALA A 75 -6.63 -19.74 7.97
CA ALA A 75 -5.75 -20.21 6.90
C ALA A 75 -6.32 -21.52 6.33
N LEU A 76 -6.39 -21.58 5.00
CA LEU A 76 -6.69 -22.82 4.30
C LEU A 76 -5.67 -23.86 4.76
N LYS A 77 -6.11 -24.96 5.37
CA LYS A 77 -5.26 -26.14 5.55
C LYS A 77 -4.97 -26.65 4.14
N GLN A 78 -3.94 -26.11 3.52
CA GLN A 78 -3.40 -26.61 2.26
C GLN A 78 -2.85 -28.00 2.55
N GLU A 79 -3.70 -29.03 2.50
CA GLU A 79 -3.27 -30.35 2.09
C GLU A 79 -3.01 -30.29 0.58
N THR A 80 -1.99 -29.53 0.19
CA THR A 80 -1.34 -29.71 -1.11
C THR A 80 -0.52 -30.99 -1.01
N LYS A 81 -1.20 -32.14 -0.96
CA LYS A 81 -0.60 -33.33 -1.57
C LYS A 81 -0.77 -33.11 -3.07
N PRO A 82 0.28 -32.73 -3.82
CA PRO A 82 0.18 -32.66 -5.26
C PRO A 82 -0.34 -34.02 -5.71
N LYS A 83 -1.46 -34.04 -6.45
CA LYS A 83 -1.88 -35.26 -7.15
C LYS A 83 -0.69 -35.65 -8.01
N LYS A 84 0.00 -36.73 -7.63
CA LYS A 84 1.14 -37.26 -8.40
C LYS A 84 0.58 -37.65 -9.75
N HIS A 85 0.77 -36.80 -10.76
CA HIS A 85 0.44 -37.16 -12.13
C HIS A 85 1.38 -38.31 -12.51
N PRO A 86 0.86 -39.51 -12.82
CA PRO A 86 1.69 -40.68 -13.14
C PRO A 86 2.58 -40.46 -14.37
N GLU A 87 2.21 -39.51 -15.23
CA GLU A 87 2.98 -39.10 -16.42
C GLU A 87 4.30 -38.41 -16.05
N LEU A 88 4.34 -37.63 -14.96
CA LEU A 88 5.57 -36.98 -14.47
C LEU A 88 6.55 -37.98 -13.83
N ALA A 89 6.05 -39.09 -13.28
CA ALA A 89 6.90 -40.15 -12.75
C ALA A 89 7.63 -40.93 -13.85
N LYS A 90 7.05 -41.01 -15.06
CA LYS A 90 7.74 -41.55 -16.23
C LYS A 90 8.80 -40.59 -16.76
N ALA A 91 8.53 -39.29 -16.79
CA ALA A 91 9.48 -38.27 -17.26
C ALA A 91 10.75 -38.14 -16.38
N LEU A 92 10.64 -38.43 -15.09
CA LEU A 92 11.77 -38.42 -14.14
C LEU A 92 12.69 -39.66 -14.24
N ASN A 93 12.29 -40.70 -14.96
CA ASN A 93 13.04 -41.95 -15.10
C ASN A 93 13.69 -42.11 -16.49
N LEU A 94 13.68 -41.06 -17.34
CA LEU A 94 14.46 -41.12 -18.57
C LEU A 94 15.95 -41.05 -18.23
N PRO A 95 16.81 -41.88 -18.86
CA PRO A 95 18.25 -41.76 -18.72
C PRO A 95 18.67 -40.37 -19.19
N GLN A 96 19.11 -39.55 -18.24
CA GLN A 96 19.56 -38.19 -18.50
C GLN A 96 20.94 -38.30 -19.16
N GLU A 97 21.07 -37.81 -20.39
CA GLU A 97 22.35 -37.76 -21.09
C GLU A 97 23.29 -36.84 -20.30
N VAL A 98 24.31 -37.43 -19.67
CA VAL A 98 25.28 -36.68 -18.86
C VAL A 98 26.25 -35.99 -19.81
N VAL A 99 25.84 -34.80 -20.29
CA VAL A 99 26.71 -33.90 -21.04
C VAL A 99 27.93 -33.57 -20.15
N PRO A 100 29.17 -33.64 -20.66
CA PRO A 100 30.34 -33.34 -19.85
C PRO A 100 30.27 -31.91 -19.28
N LEU A 101 30.65 -31.74 -18.01
CA LEU A 101 30.64 -30.46 -17.28
C LEU A 101 31.15 -29.23 -18.07
N PRO A 102 32.24 -29.28 -18.87
CA PRO A 102 32.69 -28.11 -19.63
C PRO A 102 31.64 -27.59 -20.62
N ASP A 103 30.88 -28.49 -21.25
CA ASP A 103 29.86 -28.12 -22.24
C ASP A 103 28.61 -27.55 -21.55
N GLN A 104 28.26 -28.07 -20.36
CA GLN A 104 27.19 -27.51 -19.53
C GLN A 104 27.53 -26.07 -19.08
N VAL A 105 28.78 -25.83 -18.67
CA VAL A 105 29.23 -24.49 -18.27
C VAL A 105 29.25 -23.52 -19.46
N SER A 106 29.60 -24.00 -20.66
CA SER A 106 29.54 -23.20 -21.88
C SER A 106 28.09 -22.84 -22.25
N ALA A 107 27.18 -23.80 -22.22
CA ALA A 107 25.75 -23.60 -22.47
C ALA A 107 25.13 -22.62 -21.46
N LEU A 108 25.39 -22.81 -20.15
CA LEU A 108 24.91 -21.91 -19.10
C LEU A 108 25.43 -20.47 -19.27
N ARG A 109 26.69 -20.30 -19.71
CA ARG A 109 27.23 -18.97 -20.02
C ARG A 109 26.51 -18.32 -21.20
N GLY A 110 26.15 -19.10 -22.23
CA GLY A 110 25.34 -18.64 -23.35
C GLY A 110 23.94 -18.20 -22.90
N GLU A 111 23.26 -19.01 -22.11
CA GLU A 111 21.92 -18.69 -21.58
C GLU A 111 21.92 -17.45 -20.69
N VAL A 112 22.95 -17.27 -19.86
CA VAL A 112 23.10 -16.06 -19.03
C VAL A 112 23.38 -14.83 -19.90
N ALA A 113 24.14 -14.96 -20.97
CA ALA A 113 24.36 -13.87 -21.93
C ALA A 113 23.05 -13.48 -22.64
N ASP A 114 22.24 -14.44 -23.06
CA ASP A 114 20.94 -14.18 -23.68
C ASP A 114 19.95 -13.55 -22.69
N LEU A 115 19.91 -14.02 -21.45
CA LEU A 115 19.07 -13.45 -20.41
C LEU A 115 19.45 -12.00 -20.11
N THR A 116 20.74 -11.70 -20.01
CA THR A 116 21.23 -10.33 -19.79
C THR A 116 20.96 -9.42 -21.00
N ALA A 117 21.07 -9.94 -22.23
CA ALA A 117 20.68 -9.23 -23.44
C ALA A 117 19.16 -8.93 -23.48
N LEU A 118 18.33 -9.84 -22.98
CA LEU A 118 16.89 -9.64 -22.90
C LEU A 118 16.53 -8.61 -21.82
N MET A 119 17.14 -8.69 -20.63
CA MET A 119 16.93 -7.71 -19.56
C MET A 119 17.35 -6.30 -19.97
N THR A 120 18.45 -6.15 -20.71
CA THR A 120 18.88 -4.83 -21.24
C THR A 120 17.91 -4.28 -22.28
N ARG A 121 17.33 -5.12 -23.14
CA ARG A 121 16.24 -4.69 -24.05
C ARG A 121 15.00 -4.24 -23.29
N VAL A 122 14.56 -5.01 -22.29
CA VAL A 122 13.40 -4.64 -21.47
C VAL A 122 13.65 -3.32 -20.73
N ALA A 123 14.83 -3.14 -20.15
CA ALA A 123 15.19 -1.89 -19.49
C ALA A 123 15.16 -0.68 -20.45
N LYS A 124 15.61 -0.85 -21.70
CA LYS A 124 15.51 0.19 -22.74
C LYS A 124 14.06 0.51 -23.09
N VAL A 125 13.21 -0.50 -23.28
CA VAL A 125 11.79 -0.33 -23.60
C VAL A 125 11.05 0.38 -22.46
N VAL A 126 11.29 -0.01 -21.21
CA VAL A 126 10.70 0.64 -20.02
C VAL A 126 11.20 2.07 -19.87
N GLY A 127 12.49 2.32 -20.15
CA GLY A 127 13.06 3.67 -20.19
C GLY A 127 12.34 4.55 -21.21
N SER A 128 12.23 4.09 -22.46
CA SER A 128 11.55 4.84 -23.52
C SER A 128 10.07 5.07 -23.22
N LEU A 129 9.36 4.08 -22.67
CA LEU A 129 7.95 4.23 -22.25
C LEU A 129 7.79 5.25 -21.12
N ARG A 130 8.72 5.27 -20.17
CA ARG A 130 8.68 6.26 -19.09
C ARG A 130 8.88 7.67 -19.63
N ASP A 131 9.80 7.85 -20.58
CA ASP A 131 10.09 9.15 -21.16
C ASP A 131 8.96 9.64 -22.06
N THR A 132 8.30 8.76 -22.81
CA THR A 132 7.09 9.11 -23.59
C THR A 132 5.91 9.46 -22.70
N VAL A 133 5.68 8.70 -21.62
CA VAL A 133 4.64 9.02 -20.63
C VAL A 133 4.95 10.34 -19.93
N ALA A 134 6.20 10.59 -19.54
CA ALA A 134 6.59 11.85 -18.93
C ALA A 134 6.43 13.06 -19.87
N ALA A 135 6.63 12.87 -21.18
CA ALA A 135 6.43 13.90 -22.20
C ALA A 135 4.95 14.16 -22.49
N GLN A 136 4.08 13.15 -22.37
CA GLN A 136 2.63 13.28 -22.64
C GLN A 136 1.81 13.68 -21.42
N VAL A 137 2.32 13.50 -20.20
CA VAL A 137 1.67 13.99 -18.98
C VAL A 137 1.93 15.49 -18.85
N VAL A 138 0.98 16.30 -19.34
CA VAL A 138 0.85 17.71 -18.93
C VAL A 138 0.88 17.73 -17.39
N PRO A 139 1.78 18.51 -16.76
CA PRO A 139 1.86 18.53 -15.30
C PRO A 139 0.47 18.88 -14.76
N PRO A 140 -0.10 18.05 -13.87
CA PRO A 140 -1.43 18.33 -13.34
C PRO A 140 -1.40 19.73 -12.72
N PRO A 141 -2.46 20.55 -12.92
CA PRO A 141 -2.55 21.85 -12.28
C PRO A 141 -2.28 21.64 -10.78
N PRO A 142 -1.47 22.51 -10.14
CA PRO A 142 -1.13 22.35 -8.74
C PRO A 142 -2.44 22.17 -7.97
N LYS A 143 -2.62 20.98 -7.38
CA LYS A 143 -3.81 20.66 -6.57
C LYS A 143 -3.95 21.81 -5.59
N PRO A 144 -5.05 22.60 -5.62
CA PRO A 144 -5.29 23.56 -4.56
C PRO A 144 -5.32 22.75 -3.27
N GLU A 145 -4.42 23.07 -2.34
CA GLU A 145 -4.42 22.47 -1.02
C GLU A 145 -5.84 22.67 -0.46
N PRO A 146 -6.51 21.60 0.02
CA PRO A 146 -7.87 21.75 0.50
C PRO A 146 -7.84 22.83 1.58
N PRO A 147 -8.61 23.93 1.43
CA PRO A 147 -8.72 24.90 2.50
C PRO A 147 -9.33 24.15 3.67
N SER A 148 -8.51 23.79 4.65
CA SER A 148 -9.00 23.32 5.93
C SER A 148 -9.76 24.49 6.53
N SER A 149 -11.08 24.53 6.30
CA SER A 149 -11.99 25.64 6.64
C SER A 149 -11.98 26.03 8.13
N ARG A 150 -11.26 25.29 8.98
CA ARG A 150 -11.08 25.59 10.41
C ARG A 150 -9.66 26.01 10.81
N SER A 151 -8.67 25.95 9.91
CA SER A 151 -7.31 26.46 10.14
C SER A 151 -7.11 27.86 9.54
N VAL A 152 -7.89 28.18 8.50
CA VAL A 152 -7.98 29.51 7.89
C VAL A 152 -8.36 30.57 8.93
N LYS A 153 -9.37 30.29 9.78
CA LYS A 153 -9.78 31.23 10.84
C LYS A 153 -8.67 31.61 11.82
N ILE A 154 -7.87 30.64 12.32
CA ILE A 154 -6.80 30.97 13.28
C ILE A 154 -5.70 31.79 12.60
N LYS A 155 -5.33 31.47 11.36
CA LYS A 155 -4.34 32.24 10.60
C LYS A 155 -4.84 33.65 10.30
N GLU A 156 -6.10 33.81 9.93
CA GLU A 156 -6.75 35.11 9.70
C GLU A 156 -6.78 35.95 10.98
N TYR A 157 -7.16 35.39 12.12
CA TYR A 157 -7.15 36.10 13.40
C TYR A 157 -5.74 36.50 13.86
N LEU A 158 -4.73 35.66 13.58
CA LEU A 158 -3.33 35.93 13.91
C LEU A 158 -2.59 36.78 12.86
N SER A 159 -3.24 37.11 11.74
CA SER A 159 -2.66 37.91 10.66
C SER A 159 -2.51 39.40 11.02
N LEU A 160 -3.14 39.84 12.12
CA LEU A 160 -3.11 41.22 12.61
C LEU A 160 -1.77 41.60 13.30
N ASP A 161 -0.70 40.82 13.10
CA ASP A 161 0.68 41.01 13.59
C ASP A 161 0.83 41.33 15.10
N ARG A 162 -0.15 40.91 15.90
CA ARG A 162 -0.23 41.13 17.34
C ARG A 162 -0.11 39.80 18.09
N TRP A 163 0.39 39.89 19.32
CA TRP A 163 0.30 38.79 20.26
C TRP A 163 -1.15 38.61 20.70
N VAL A 164 -1.71 37.42 20.47
CA VAL A 164 -3.09 37.10 20.85
C VAL A 164 -3.08 36.06 21.97
N SER A 165 -3.82 36.32 23.04
CA SER A 165 -3.95 35.36 24.15
C SER A 165 -4.77 34.14 23.73
N LEU A 166 -4.43 32.97 24.26
CA LEU A 166 -5.17 31.73 23.99
C LEU A 166 -6.65 31.82 24.38
N SER A 167 -6.96 32.61 25.42
CA SER A 167 -8.33 32.86 25.88
C SER A 167 -9.14 33.72 24.91
N ALA A 168 -8.53 34.76 24.33
CA ALA A 168 -9.16 35.55 23.27
C ALA A 168 -9.38 34.69 22.02
N LEU A 169 -8.40 33.88 21.64
CA LEU A 169 -8.51 32.98 20.50
C LEU A 169 -9.64 31.95 20.68
N ALA A 170 -9.85 31.44 21.90
CA ALA A 170 -10.97 30.54 22.22
C ALA A 170 -12.33 31.22 22.10
N ARG A 171 -12.44 32.47 22.55
CA ARG A 171 -13.66 33.28 22.44
C ARG A 171 -14.01 33.57 20.99
N ASP A 172 -13.03 33.99 20.20
CA ASP A 172 -13.26 34.53 18.86
C ASP A 172 -13.39 33.44 17.79
N THR A 173 -12.77 32.28 18.01
CA THR A 173 -12.84 31.14 17.08
C THR A 173 -13.90 30.10 17.45
N GLY A 174 -14.44 30.15 18.67
CA GLY A 174 -15.39 29.17 19.21
C GLY A 174 -14.81 27.75 19.31
N LEU A 175 -13.48 27.61 19.27
CA LEU A 175 -12.80 26.32 19.35
C LEU A 175 -12.52 25.94 20.80
N SER A 176 -12.56 24.64 21.10
CA SER A 176 -12.20 24.17 22.44
C SER A 176 -10.71 24.39 22.72
N PRO A 177 -10.30 24.63 23.98
CA PRO A 177 -8.89 24.84 24.32
C PRO A 177 -7.97 23.71 23.86
N LYS A 178 -8.46 22.46 23.90
CA LYS A 178 -7.74 21.28 23.38
C LYS A 178 -7.49 21.36 21.87
N GLN A 179 -8.48 21.81 21.09
CA GLN A 179 -8.37 21.96 19.64
C GLN A 179 -7.43 23.11 19.27
N ILE A 180 -7.45 24.20 20.03
CA ILE A 180 -6.54 25.34 19.84
C ILE A 180 -5.10 24.90 20.07
N LYS A 181 -4.82 24.22 21.19
CA LYS A 181 -3.48 23.71 21.48
C LYS A 181 -2.94 22.81 20.36
N LEU A 182 -3.74 21.84 19.92
CA LEU A 182 -3.34 20.92 18.84
C LEU A 182 -3.04 21.64 17.52
N LYS A 183 -3.79 22.70 17.20
CA LYS A 183 -3.58 23.51 15.99
C LYS A 183 -2.37 24.43 16.12
N LEU A 184 -2.15 25.05 17.27
CA LEU A 184 -0.97 25.87 17.51
C LEU A 184 0.30 25.02 17.47
N ASP A 185 0.27 23.82 18.03
CA ASP A 185 1.37 22.86 17.92
C ASP A 185 1.65 22.48 16.46
N TYR A 186 0.60 22.29 15.65
CA TYR A 186 0.74 22.04 14.21
C TYR A 186 1.38 23.22 13.46
N LEU A 187 0.90 24.45 13.70
CA LEU A 187 1.43 25.68 13.07
C LEU A 187 2.86 26.00 13.54
N ALA A 188 3.17 25.75 14.82
CA ALA A 188 4.51 25.89 15.37
C ALA A 188 5.48 24.89 14.72
N ARG A 189 5.07 23.64 14.47
CA ARG A 189 5.88 22.65 13.74
C ARG A 189 6.17 23.06 12.30
N LEU A 190 5.25 23.77 11.65
CA LEU A 190 5.47 24.35 10.33
C LEU A 190 6.41 25.57 10.37
N GLY A 191 6.65 26.14 11.55
CA GLY A 191 7.49 27.32 11.77
C GLY A 191 6.76 28.63 11.46
N GLU A 192 5.45 28.58 11.26
CA GLU A 192 4.62 29.74 10.90
C GLU A 192 4.20 30.55 12.13
N LEU A 193 4.40 30.02 13.34
CA LEU A 193 3.84 30.59 14.56
C LEU A 193 4.82 30.43 15.73
N THR A 194 4.90 31.47 16.56
CA THR A 194 5.64 31.44 17.84
C THR A 194 4.64 31.52 18.99
N VAL A 195 4.76 30.59 19.94
CA VAL A 195 3.96 30.57 21.17
C VAL A 195 4.86 30.97 22.33
N TYR A 196 4.47 31.99 23.09
CA TYR A 196 5.18 32.46 24.28
C TYR A 196 4.18 32.76 25.38
N GLN A 197 4.37 32.18 26.58
CA GLN A 197 3.57 32.47 27.79
C GLN A 197 2.04 32.53 27.59
N GLY A 198 1.46 31.59 26.84
CA GLY A 198 0.01 31.55 26.61
C GLY A 198 -0.50 32.61 25.62
N GLN A 199 0.40 33.17 24.82
CA GLN A 199 0.11 34.03 23.67
C GLN A 199 0.70 33.42 22.41
N ALA A 200 0.04 33.66 21.27
CA ALA A 200 0.47 33.21 19.96
C ALA A 200 0.65 34.41 19.03
N LYS A 201 1.72 34.41 18.24
CA LYS A 201 1.98 35.37 17.18
C LYS A 201 2.36 34.65 15.89
N LEU A 202 1.78 35.04 14.76
CA LEU A 202 2.18 34.54 13.45
C LEU A 202 3.56 35.11 13.10
N ASN A 203 4.50 34.25 12.71
CA ASN A 203 5.78 34.71 12.21
C ASN A 203 5.58 35.24 10.79
N ALA A 204 6.11 36.42 10.48
CA ALA A 204 6.20 36.91 9.11
C ALA A 204 6.96 35.85 8.30
N VAL A 205 6.23 35.15 7.42
CA VAL A 205 6.79 34.04 6.65
C VAL A 205 7.74 34.64 5.62
N GLU A 206 9.03 34.71 5.95
CA GLU A 206 10.03 34.66 4.89
C GLU A 206 9.81 33.34 4.15
N PRO A 207 9.57 33.36 2.82
CA PRO A 207 9.31 32.16 2.06
C PRO A 207 10.54 31.26 2.16
N ARG A 208 10.44 30.22 2.99
CA ARG A 208 11.53 29.25 3.14
C ARG A 208 11.91 28.71 1.76
N PRO A 209 13.21 28.67 1.40
CA PRO A 209 13.62 27.99 0.18
C PRO A 209 13.16 26.53 0.29
N LYS A 210 12.29 26.12 -0.63
CA LYS A 210 11.76 24.76 -0.69
C LYS A 210 12.94 23.78 -0.71
N LYS A 211 13.13 23.00 0.35
CA LYS A 211 14.15 21.94 0.37
C LYS A 211 13.85 20.99 -0.80
N PRO A 212 14.81 20.77 -1.73
CA PRO A 212 14.57 19.86 -2.84
C PRO A 212 14.28 18.47 -2.29
N ARG A 213 13.10 17.92 -2.59
CA ARG A 213 12.75 16.53 -2.29
C ARG A 213 13.00 15.67 -3.54
N GLY A 214 13.44 14.43 -3.34
CA GLY A 214 13.70 13.47 -4.42
C GLY A 214 15.10 13.59 -5.03
N ARG A 215 15.23 13.24 -6.32
CA ARG A 215 16.53 13.18 -7.05
C ARG A 215 17.36 14.48 -6.96
N ALA A 216 16.71 15.63 -6.79
CA ALA A 216 17.37 16.91 -6.59
C ALA A 216 18.15 17.00 -5.26
N ALA A 217 17.71 16.29 -4.20
CA ALA A 217 18.45 16.19 -2.94
C ALA A 217 19.75 15.39 -3.09
N HIS A 218 19.73 14.34 -3.92
CA HIS A 218 20.90 13.51 -4.17
C HIS A 218 21.93 14.28 -5.01
N LYS A 219 21.50 15.04 -6.03
CA LYS A 219 22.38 15.94 -6.79
C LYS A 219 22.99 17.03 -5.90
N ALA A 220 22.22 17.67 -5.03
CA ALA A 220 22.74 18.69 -4.11
C ALA A 220 23.74 18.14 -3.09
N LYS A 221 23.52 16.91 -2.57
CA LYS A 221 24.49 16.22 -1.70
C LYS A 221 25.77 15.85 -2.44
N VAL A 222 25.67 15.38 -3.68
CA VAL A 222 26.84 15.04 -4.52
C VAL A 222 27.65 16.28 -4.87
N VAL A 223 27.01 17.40 -5.21
CA VAL A 223 27.70 18.68 -5.50
C VAL A 223 28.40 19.24 -4.25
N LYS A 224 27.79 19.16 -3.07
CA LYS A 224 28.46 19.56 -1.81
C LYS A 224 29.64 18.65 -1.45
N LYS A 225 29.55 17.35 -1.74
CA LYS A 225 30.65 16.40 -1.48
C LYS A 225 31.83 16.60 -2.45
N ALA A 226 31.55 16.98 -3.71
CA ALA A 226 32.58 17.30 -4.71
C ALA A 226 33.32 18.62 -4.43
N LYS A 227 32.65 19.61 -3.81
CA LYS A 227 33.30 20.88 -3.40
C LYS A 227 34.13 20.78 -2.11
N GLY A 228 33.98 19.71 -1.33
CA GLY A 228 34.66 19.54 -0.04
C GLY A 228 36.02 18.83 -0.10
N THR A 229 36.45 18.31 -1.25
CA THR A 229 37.64 17.45 -1.35
C THR A 229 38.88 18.10 -1.98
N ASN A 230 38.86 19.40 -2.30
CA ASN A 230 40.00 20.10 -2.92
C ASN A 230 40.90 20.86 -1.92
N GLY A 231 40.92 20.46 -0.65
CA GLY A 231 41.62 21.20 0.41
C GLY A 231 42.76 20.48 1.10
N HIS A 232 43.41 19.48 0.49
CA HIS A 232 44.55 18.83 1.16
C HIS A 232 45.59 18.22 0.21
N ARG A 233 46.51 19.04 -0.30
CA ARG A 233 47.87 18.63 -0.68
C ARG A 233 48.81 19.82 -0.54
N HIS A 234 49.77 19.71 0.39
CA HIS A 234 51.19 19.99 0.19
C HIS A 234 51.93 19.56 1.46
N ARG A 235 52.40 18.31 1.48
CA ARG A 235 53.59 17.93 2.26
C ARG A 235 54.77 18.16 1.33
N ILE A 236 55.57 19.18 1.63
CA ILE A 236 56.93 19.30 1.11
C ILE A 236 57.81 18.62 2.15
N ALA A 237 58.39 17.49 1.78
CA ALA A 237 59.60 16.98 2.41
C ALA A 237 60.64 16.92 1.29
N ALA A 238 61.72 17.66 1.46
CA ALA A 238 62.91 17.60 0.65
C ALA A 238 64.10 17.35 1.60
N PRO A 239 65.17 16.68 1.10
CA PRO A 239 66.14 15.93 1.89
C PRO A 239 67.07 16.78 2.77
#